data_AF-A0A094NGC8-F1
#
_entry.id   AF-A0A094NGC8-F1
#
_cell.length_a   1.000
_cell.length_b   1.000
_cell.length_c   1.000
_cell.angle_alpha   90.00
_cell.angle_beta   90.00
_cell.angle_gamma   90.00
#
_symmetry.space_group_name_H-M   'P 1'
#
loop_
_entity.id
_entity.type
_entity.pdbx_description
1 polymer ?
#
loop_
_entity_poly.entity_id
_entity_poly.type
_entity_poly.pdbx_seq_one_letter_code
_entity_poly.pdbx_strand_id
1 'polypeptide(L)' 'AAIDFLLLAHGHRCADFDGMCCMNLSDRSQSIHKSIQDLVEQTQKL' A
#
# COMPACT_ATOMS: atom_id res chain seq x y z
N ALA A 1 -13.42 -11.68 6.35
CA ALA A 1 -14.24 -10.45 6.26
C ALA A 1 -13.51 -9.30 5.56
N ALA A 2 -12.40 -8.78 6.09
CA ALA A 2 -11.66 -7.68 5.45
C ALA A 2 -10.93 -8.11 4.15
N ILE A 3 -10.28 -9.28 4.18
CA ILE A 3 -9.53 -9.82 3.03
C ILE A 3 -10.48 -10.21 1.88
N ASP A 4 -11.64 -10.79 2.21
CA ASP A 4 -12.65 -11.18 1.21
C ASP A 4 -13.23 -9.96 0.50
N PHE A 5 -13.46 -8.85 1.23
CA PHE A 5 -13.92 -7.59 0.65
C PHE A 5 -12.88 -6.96 -0.29
N LEU A 6 -11.60 -7.03 0.07
CA LEU A 6 -10.50 -6.54 -0.76
C LEU A 6 -10.34 -7.36 -2.05
N LEU A 7 -10.51 -8.68 -1.98
CA LEU A 7 -10.49 -9.55 -3.16
C LEU A 7 -11.72 -9.34 -4.05
N LEU A 8 -12.91 -9.11 -3.47
CA LEU A 8 -14.12 -8.81 -4.21
C LEU A 8 -14.00 -7.48 -4.98
N ALA A 9 -13.43 -6.45 -4.35
CA ALA A 9 -13.15 -5.15 -4.97
C ALA A 9 -12.10 -5.24 -6.08
N HIS A 10 -11.14 -6.17 -5.98
CA HIS A 10 -10.14 -6.40 -7.02
C HIS A 10 -10.73 -7.14 -8.24
N GLY A 11 -11.62 -8.12 -8.03
CA GLY A 11 -12.25 -8.89 -9.10
C GLY A 11 -13.37 -8.16 -9.84
N HIS A 12 -13.98 -7.14 -9.23
CA HIS A 12 -15.09 -6.39 -9.79
C HIS A 12 -14.65 -5.01 -10.31
N ARG A 13 -14.05 -5.02 -11.50
CA ARG A 13 -14.04 -3.91 -12.48
C ARG A 13 -13.66 -2.52 -11.92
N CYS A 14 -12.41 -2.13 -12.19
CA CYS A 14 -11.77 -0.80 -12.10
C CYS A 14 -12.57 0.42 -12.65
N ALA A 15 -13.86 0.29 -12.98
CA ALA A 15 -14.64 1.31 -13.69
C ALA A 15 -15.42 2.26 -12.77
N ASP A 16 -15.79 1.85 -11.55
CA ASP A 16 -16.48 2.75 -10.60
C ASP A 16 -15.48 3.58 -9.76
N PHE A 17 -14.20 3.24 -9.83
CA PHE A 17 -13.11 4.00 -9.23
C PHE A 17 -12.18 4.54 -10.31
N ASP A 18 -12.71 5.43 -11.16
CA ASP A 18 -11.98 6.18 -12.20
C ASP A 18 -10.86 7.11 -11.62
N GLY A 19 -10.48 6.90 -10.36
CA GLY A 19 -9.32 7.49 -9.67
C GLY A 19 -8.66 6.57 -8.62
N MET A 20 -9.10 5.31 -8.46
CA MET A 20 -8.38 4.29 -7.67
C MET A 20 -8.00 3.08 -8.51
N CYS A 21 -7.91 3.25 -9.84
CA CYS A 21 -7.42 2.18 -10.67
C CYS A 21 -5.95 1.91 -10.33
N CYS A 22 -5.71 0.74 -9.74
CA CYS A 22 -4.41 0.24 -9.36
C CYS A 22 -3.61 1.19 -8.45
N MET A 23 -4.05 1.38 -7.20
CA MET A 23 -3.07 1.71 -6.17
C MET A 23 -2.09 0.54 -6.14
N ASN A 24 -0.89 0.70 -6.68
CA ASN A 24 0.16 -0.30 -6.53
C ASN A 24 0.59 -0.28 -5.05
N LEU A 25 -0.21 -0.95 -4.22
CA LEU A 25 -0.04 -0.99 -2.76
C LEU A 25 1.33 -1.56 -2.42
N SER A 26 1.89 -2.41 -3.30
CA SER A 26 3.26 -2.92 -3.19
C SER A 26 4.30 -1.80 -3.25
N ASP A 27 4.24 -0.91 -4.23
CA ASP A 27 5.22 0.18 -4.39
C ASP A 27 5.11 1.19 -3.26
N ARG A 28 3.87 1.52 -2.86
CA ARG A 28 3.63 2.43 -1.72
C ARG A 28 4.08 1.81 -0.40
N SER A 29 3.82 0.52 -0.21
CA SER A 29 4.27 -0.25 0.96
C SER A 29 5.80 -0.27 1.03
N GLN A 30 6.49 -0.58 -0.07
CA GLN A 30 7.95 -0.56 -0.14
C GLN A 30 8.54 0.80 0.22
N SER A 31 7.94 1.90 -0.29
CA SER A 31 8.37 3.26 0.04
C SER A 31 8.22 3.57 1.55
N ILE A 32 7.10 3.19 2.16
CA ILE A 32 6.86 3.37 3.60
C ILE A 32 7.85 2.54 4.43
N HIS A 33 8.07 1.28 4.05
CA HIS A 33 9.05 0.42 4.72
C HIS A 33 10.46 1.01 4.69
N LYS A 34 10.86 1.60 3.56
CA LYS A 34 12.15 2.28 3.43
C LYS A 34 12.23 3.52 4.33
N SER A 35 11.21 4.38 4.33
CA SER A 35 11.19 5.55 5.22
C SER A 35 11.25 5.18 6.70
N ILE A 36 10.58 4.10 7.12
CA ILE A 36 10.66 3.61 8.50
C ILE A 36 12.08 3.12 8.82
N GLN A 37 12.72 2.39 7.90
CA GLN A 37 14.08 1.91 8.08
C GLN A 37 15.08 3.07 8.23
N ASP A 38 14.97 4.10 7.38
CA ASP A 38 15.82 5.29 7.45
C ASP A 38 15.65 6.01 8.80
N LEU A 39 14.41 6.16 9.29
CA LEU A 39 14.14 6.76 10.60
C LEU A 39 14.74 5.95 11.75
N VAL A 40 14.61 4.62 11.72
CA VAL A 40 15.20 3.74 12.74
C VAL A 40 16.72 3.87 12.73
N GLU A 41 17.36 3.84 11.57
CA GLU A 41 18.82 3.98 11.46
C GLU A 41 19.29 5.35 11.99
N GLN A 42 18.55 6.43 11.72
CA GLN A 42 18.87 7.74 12.27
C GLN A 42 18.74 7.79 13.79
N THR A 43 17.71 7.17 14.37
CA THR A 43 17.55 7.11 15.83
C THR A 43 18.59 6.22 16.52
N GLN A 44 19.15 5.22 15.84
CA GLN A 44 20.22 4.37 16.37
C GLN A 44 21.60 5.04 16.37
N LYS A 45 21.79 6.07 15.54
CA LYS A 45 23.03 6.84 15.45
C LYS A 45 23.09 8.02 16.44
N LEU A 46 22.00 8.25 17.17
CA LEU A 46 21.92 9.21 18.27
C LEU A 46 22.32 8.53 19.58
#